data_AF-A0A1V2MFF6-F1
#
_entry.id   AF-A0A1V2MFF6-F1
#
_cell.length_a   1.000
_cell.length_b   1.000
_cell.length_c   1.000
_cell.angle_alpha   90.00
_cell.angle_beta   90.00
_cell.angle_gamma   90.00
#
_symmetry.space_group_name_H-M   'P 1'
#
loop_
_entity.id
_entity.type
_entity.pdbx_description
1 polymer ?
#
loop_
_entity_poly.entity_id
_entity_poly.type
_entity_poly.pdbx_seq_one_letter_code
_entity_poly.pdbx_strand_id
1 'polypeptide(L)'
;MDIVRPGILLYGHYPSKFLENYKLSLIPSMTLKTQVVHVKELTENKFISYGKSFKTNQKTKIATIPIGYADGYPRNLSNKSHVLINGQFAKVIGKICMDQFMVNVTNLTNVSVGDEVVLFGFQYDKCIRIEELASICQTINYELISTIGKRVPRRYIDL
;
A
#
# COMPACT_ATOMS: atom_id res chain seq x y z
N MET A 1 0.33 21.96 -34.35
CA MET A 1 0.38 21.96 -32.87
C MET A 1 1.60 21.12 -32.55
N ASP A 2 2.67 21.76 -32.05
CA ASP A 2 4.02 21.21 -32.23
C ASP A 2 4.67 20.77 -30.90
N ILE A 3 3.98 20.98 -29.77
CA ILE A 3 4.44 20.62 -28.42
C ILE A 3 3.35 19.87 -27.65
N VAL A 4 3.76 18.86 -26.88
CA VAL A 4 2.93 18.09 -25.93
C VAL A 4 3.44 18.23 -24.50
N ARG A 5 2.57 18.00 -23.50
CA ARG A 5 2.90 18.10 -22.06
C ARG A 5 2.53 16.80 -21.32
N PRO A 6 3.25 15.70 -21.54
CA PRO A 6 3.00 14.46 -20.82
C PRO A 6 3.31 14.66 -19.33
N GLY A 7 2.32 14.43 -18.48
CA GLY A 7 2.47 14.46 -17.03
C GLY A 7 2.59 13.03 -16.49
N ILE A 8 1.45 12.45 -16.11
CA ILE A 8 1.38 11.12 -15.47
C ILE A 8 2.03 10.00 -16.29
N LEU A 9 2.02 10.12 -17.62
CA LEU A 9 2.65 9.17 -18.53
C LEU A 9 4.17 9.06 -18.27
N LEU A 10 4.82 10.17 -17.89
CA LEU A 10 6.24 10.17 -17.53
C LEU A 10 6.54 9.37 -16.26
N TYR A 11 5.54 9.21 -15.38
CA TYR A 11 5.62 8.41 -14.16
C TYR A 11 5.16 6.96 -14.38
N GLY A 12 4.86 6.59 -15.63
CA GLY A 12 4.52 5.22 -15.98
C GLY A 12 3.06 4.83 -15.73
N HIS A 13 2.15 5.80 -15.67
CA HIS A 13 0.72 5.51 -15.49
C HIS A 13 -0.15 6.10 -16.59
N TYR A 14 -1.27 5.44 -16.86
CA TYR A 14 -2.27 5.94 -17.79
C TYR A 14 -3.09 7.08 -17.17
N PRO A 15 -3.49 8.08 -17.97
CA PRO A 15 -4.39 9.15 -17.52
C PRO A 15 -5.81 8.67 -17.19
N SER A 16 -6.25 7.56 -17.82
CA SER A 16 -7.56 6.96 -17.60
C SER A 16 -7.58 5.51 -18.05
N LYS A 17 -8.52 4.73 -17.51
CA LYS A 17 -8.71 3.31 -17.85
C LYS A 17 -9.02 3.10 -19.34
N PHE A 18 -9.71 4.05 -19.98
CA PHE A 18 -10.01 3.98 -21.42
C PHE A 18 -8.74 3.92 -22.27
N LEU A 19 -7.68 4.60 -21.83
CA LEU A 19 -6.42 4.68 -22.57
C LEU A 19 -5.52 3.45 -22.38
N GLU A 20 -5.82 2.57 -21.43
CA GLU A 20 -5.07 1.31 -21.23
C GLU A 20 -5.16 0.40 -22.48
N ASN A 21 -6.22 0.54 -23.27
CA ASN A 21 -6.42 -0.21 -24.52
C ASN A 21 -5.36 0.10 -25.59
N TYR A 22 -4.64 1.22 -25.48
CA TYR A 22 -3.58 1.60 -26.41
C TYR A 22 -2.24 0.88 -26.14
N LYS A 23 -2.15 0.10 -25.06
CA LYS A 23 -1.04 -0.84 -24.78
C LYS A 23 0.36 -0.22 -24.90
N LEU A 24 0.54 0.99 -24.38
CA LEU A 24 1.86 1.58 -24.16
C LEU A 24 2.65 0.76 -23.12
N SER A 25 3.94 0.58 -23.37
CA SER A 25 4.90 -0.04 -22.45
C SER A 25 5.30 0.93 -21.33
N LEU A 26 4.35 1.27 -20.46
CA LEU A 26 4.58 2.14 -19.31
C LEU A 26 5.12 1.34 -18.13
N ILE A 27 6.18 1.84 -17.50
CA ILE A 27 6.81 1.25 -16.32
C ILE A 27 6.57 2.21 -15.14
N PRO A 28 5.75 1.84 -14.14
CA PRO A 28 5.52 2.66 -12.96
C PRO A 28 6.83 3.03 -12.26
N SER A 29 7.09 4.32 -12.08
CA SER A 29 8.39 4.83 -11.61
C SER A 29 8.51 4.94 -10.09
N MET A 30 7.44 4.64 -9.34
CA MET A 30 7.38 4.83 -7.88
C MET A 30 6.94 3.54 -7.17
N THR A 31 7.66 3.18 -6.12
CA THR A 31 7.27 2.12 -5.17
C THR A 31 7.33 2.70 -3.76
N LEU A 32 6.27 2.54 -2.98
CA LEU A 32 6.24 2.96 -1.58
C LEU A 32 6.51 1.75 -0.68
N LYS A 33 7.59 1.84 0.06
CA LYS A 33 8.08 0.79 0.95
C LYS A 33 8.18 1.25 2.39
N THR A 34 8.08 0.30 3.30
CA THR A 34 8.38 0.45 4.72
C THR A 34 8.85 -0.90 5.25
N GLN A 35 8.86 -1.09 6.57
CA GLN A 35 9.23 -2.35 7.20
C GLN A 35 8.25 -2.73 8.32
N VAL A 36 8.22 -4.01 8.66
CA VAL A 36 7.52 -4.47 9.87
C VAL A 36 8.26 -3.98 11.12
N VAL A 37 7.55 -3.32 12.04
CA VAL A 37 8.15 -2.82 13.30
C VAL A 37 7.75 -3.62 14.54
N HIS A 38 6.67 -4.39 14.45
CA HIS A 38 6.22 -5.24 15.54
C HIS A 38 5.41 -6.40 15.00
N VAL A 39 5.55 -7.56 15.62
CA VAL A 39 4.78 -8.77 15.30
C VAL A 39 4.25 -9.35 16.61
N LYS A 40 2.97 -9.69 16.65
CA LYS A 40 2.39 -10.39 17.79
C LYS A 40 1.26 -11.33 17.40
N GLU A 41 1.03 -12.31 18.25
CA GLU A 41 -0.13 -13.19 18.16
C GLU A 41 -1.24 -12.72 19.09
N LEU A 42 -2.48 -12.80 18.61
CA LEU A 42 -3.68 -12.51 19.36
C LEU A 42 -4.57 -13.75 19.37
N THR A 43 -5.23 -14.01 20.50
CA THR A 43 -6.30 -15.00 20.55
C THR A 43 -7.54 -14.49 19.80
N GLU A 44 -8.54 -15.34 19.66
CA GLU A 44 -9.85 -14.93 19.17
C GLU A 44 -10.51 -13.85 20.05
N ASN A 45 -11.50 -13.17 19.49
CA ASN A 45 -12.32 -12.16 20.15
C ASN A 45 -11.57 -10.89 20.63
N LYS A 46 -10.41 -10.58 20.02
CA LYS A 46 -9.66 -9.33 20.26
C LYS A 46 -9.98 -8.29 19.19
N PHE A 47 -10.15 -7.04 19.63
CA PHE A 47 -10.39 -5.92 18.73
C PHE A 47 -9.09 -5.24 18.31
N ILE A 48 -9.03 -4.79 17.06
CA ILE A 48 -7.84 -4.18 16.47
C ILE A 48 -8.15 -2.75 15.99
N SER A 49 -7.24 -1.82 16.34
CA SER A 49 -7.29 -0.40 15.99
C SER A 49 -8.52 0.35 16.54
N TYR A 50 -8.65 1.62 16.16
CA TYR A 50 -9.70 2.51 16.61
C TYR A 50 -11.10 2.02 16.21
N GLY A 51 -12.07 2.37 17.07
CA GLY A 51 -13.48 2.05 16.86
C GLY A 51 -13.80 0.56 16.87
N LYS A 52 -12.88 -0.30 17.34
CA LYS A 52 -13.05 -1.76 17.37
C LYS A 52 -13.45 -2.33 16.00
N SER A 53 -12.92 -1.72 14.94
CA SER A 53 -13.38 -1.91 13.55
C SER A 53 -13.00 -3.25 12.91
N PHE A 54 -12.21 -4.06 13.61
CA PHE A 54 -11.91 -5.44 13.26
C PHE A 54 -11.85 -6.27 14.55
N LYS A 55 -12.44 -7.47 14.52
CA LYS A 55 -12.44 -8.44 15.62
C LYS A 55 -11.84 -9.74 15.12
N THR A 56 -10.86 -10.29 15.85
CA THR A 56 -10.28 -11.60 15.52
C THR A 56 -11.33 -12.70 15.71
N ASN A 57 -11.45 -13.60 14.73
CA ASN A 57 -12.34 -14.76 14.75
C ASN A 57 -11.61 -16.08 15.04
N GLN A 58 -10.27 -16.03 15.11
CA GLN A 58 -9.38 -17.16 15.41
C GLN A 58 -8.06 -16.62 15.96
N LYS A 59 -7.14 -17.52 16.33
CA LYS A 59 -5.75 -17.14 16.62
C LYS A 59 -5.18 -16.41 15.40
N THR A 60 -4.81 -15.14 15.59
CA THR A 60 -4.43 -14.24 14.50
C THR A 60 -3.05 -13.66 14.78
N LYS A 61 -2.11 -13.85 13.85
CA LYS A 61 -0.80 -13.18 13.87
C LYS A 61 -0.92 -11.86 13.13
N ILE A 62 -0.46 -10.78 13.75
CA ILE A 62 -0.55 -9.43 13.18
C ILE A 62 0.83 -8.78 13.14
N ALA A 63 1.06 -7.94 12.13
CA ALA A 63 2.22 -7.08 12.03
C ALA A 63 1.80 -5.62 12.04
N THR A 64 2.58 -4.76 12.71
CA THR A 64 2.42 -3.31 12.71
C THR A 64 3.34 -2.68 11.68
N ILE A 65 2.78 -1.76 10.88
CA ILE A 65 3.42 -1.06 9.78
C ILE A 65 3.52 0.43 10.14
N PRO A 66 4.71 1.06 10.14
CA PRO A 66 4.95 2.41 10.66
C PRO A 66 4.74 3.49 9.57
N ILE A 67 3.55 3.50 8.98
CA ILE A 67 3.12 4.54 8.06
C ILE A 67 1.61 4.71 8.18
N GLY A 68 1.10 5.92 8.00
CA GLY A 68 -0.34 6.17 8.12
C GLY A 68 -0.83 7.30 7.22
N TYR A 69 -1.99 7.84 7.57
CA TYR A 69 -2.63 8.86 6.75
C TYR A 69 -1.89 10.20 6.74
N ALA A 70 -1.04 10.50 7.73
CA ALA A 70 -0.21 11.71 7.72
C ALA A 70 0.96 11.62 6.72
N ASP A 71 1.29 10.41 6.29
CA ASP A 71 2.32 10.14 5.28
C ASP A 71 1.76 10.09 3.86
N GLY A 72 0.43 10.18 3.73
CA GLY A 72 -0.29 10.09 2.46
C GLY A 72 -0.90 8.71 2.18
N TYR A 73 -0.85 7.76 3.12
CA TYR A 73 -1.50 6.46 2.94
C TYR A 73 -3.00 6.53 3.31
N PRO A 74 -3.94 6.46 2.35
CA PRO A 74 -5.31 6.91 2.59
C PRO A 74 -6.04 6.10 3.67
N ARG A 75 -6.70 6.80 4.59
CA ARG A 75 -7.52 6.17 5.63
C ARG A 75 -8.67 5.32 5.04
N ASN A 76 -9.12 5.63 3.83
CA ASN A 76 -10.18 4.89 3.11
C ASN A 76 -9.80 3.43 2.82
N LEU A 77 -8.50 3.10 2.82
CA LEU A 77 -7.97 1.76 2.62
C LEU A 77 -8.15 0.82 3.84
N SER A 78 -8.60 1.37 4.99
CA SER A 78 -8.87 0.62 6.22
C SER A 78 -9.81 -0.56 5.97
N ASN A 79 -9.40 -1.77 6.37
CA ASN A 79 -10.12 -3.05 6.15
C ASN A 79 -10.36 -3.46 4.68
N LYS A 80 -9.89 -2.69 3.70
CA LYS A 80 -10.20 -2.91 2.27
C LYS A 80 -8.98 -3.27 1.42
N SER A 81 -7.80 -2.83 1.83
CA SER A 81 -6.55 -3.01 1.08
C SER A 81 -5.69 -4.14 1.63
N HIS A 82 -4.57 -4.35 0.96
CA HIS A 82 -3.51 -5.27 1.33
C HIS A 82 -2.15 -4.65 1.04
N VAL A 83 -1.10 -5.23 1.62
CA VAL A 83 0.31 -4.92 1.35
C VAL A 83 1.03 -6.19 0.92
N LEU A 84 2.24 -6.07 0.37
CA LEU A 84 3.12 -7.21 0.11
C LEU A 84 4.19 -7.30 1.20
N ILE A 85 4.37 -8.50 1.78
CA ILE A 85 5.45 -8.84 2.70
C ILE A 85 6.04 -10.17 2.23
N ASN A 86 7.35 -10.23 1.99
CA ASN A 86 8.02 -11.43 1.48
C ASN A 86 7.31 -12.04 0.25
N GLY A 87 6.79 -11.20 -0.66
CA GLY A 87 6.08 -11.64 -1.86
C GLY A 87 4.69 -12.19 -1.60
N GLN A 88 4.11 -11.97 -0.42
CA GLN A 88 2.79 -12.48 -0.04
C GLN A 88 1.86 -11.33 0.35
N PHE A 89 0.59 -11.42 -0.05
CA PHE A 89 -0.40 -10.41 0.27
C PHE A 89 -0.85 -10.52 1.74
N ALA A 90 -0.68 -9.43 2.49
CA ALA A 90 -1.14 -9.29 3.87
C ALA A 90 -2.26 -8.25 3.95
N LYS A 91 -3.45 -8.64 4.42
CA LYS A 91 -4.63 -7.76 4.45
C LYS A 91 -4.51 -6.71 5.55
N VAL A 92 -4.84 -5.45 5.24
CA VAL A 92 -4.99 -4.38 6.25
C VAL A 92 -6.20 -4.68 7.15
N ILE A 93 -5.98 -4.70 8.47
CA ILE A 93 -7.02 -4.98 9.48
C ILE A 93 -7.10 -3.86 10.51
N GLY A 94 -8.31 -3.43 10.79
CA GLY A 94 -8.60 -2.23 11.58
C GLY A 94 -8.46 -0.94 10.76
N LYS A 95 -8.45 0.20 11.47
CA LYS A 95 -8.23 1.52 10.87
C LYS A 95 -6.76 1.80 10.65
N ILE A 96 -6.47 2.46 9.53
CA ILE A 96 -5.21 3.18 9.33
C ILE A 96 -5.22 4.40 10.25
N CYS A 97 -4.19 4.49 11.10
CA CYS A 97 -3.98 5.59 12.04
C CYS A 97 -3.10 6.68 11.40
N MET A 98 -2.72 7.69 12.18
CA MET A 98 -1.93 8.82 11.69
C MET A 98 -0.58 8.37 11.14
N ASP A 99 0.12 7.49 11.88
CA ASP A 99 1.50 7.10 11.60
C ASP A 99 1.72 5.58 11.55
N GLN A 100 0.65 4.77 11.70
CA GLN A 100 0.76 3.31 11.64
C GLN A 100 -0.57 2.60 11.32
N PHE A 101 -0.48 1.35 10.90
CA PHE A 101 -1.62 0.43 10.81
C PHE A 101 -1.19 -1.03 11.03
N MET A 102 -2.16 -1.94 11.07
CA MET A 102 -1.92 -3.37 11.27
C MET A 102 -2.36 -4.18 10.06
N VAL A 103 -1.64 -5.27 9.82
CA VAL A 103 -1.93 -6.25 8.76
C VAL A 103 -2.02 -7.66 9.34
N ASN A 104 -2.90 -8.49 8.77
CA ASN A 104 -3.02 -9.89 9.10
C ASN A 104 -1.92 -10.68 8.39
N VAL A 105 -1.08 -11.37 9.17
CA VAL A 105 0.04 -12.19 8.68
C VAL A 105 -0.07 -13.64 9.17
N THR A 106 -1.27 -14.07 9.57
CA THR A 106 -1.52 -15.41 10.15
C THR A 106 -1.09 -16.54 9.22
N ASN A 107 -1.35 -16.37 7.91
CA ASN A 107 -1.06 -17.39 6.90
C ASN A 107 0.26 -17.16 6.17
N LEU A 108 1.04 -16.15 6.56
CA LEU A 108 2.32 -15.84 5.94
C LEU A 108 3.44 -16.53 6.70
N THR A 109 4.35 -17.17 5.97
CA THR A 109 5.54 -17.78 6.54
C THR A 109 6.58 -16.72 6.89
N ASN A 110 7.23 -16.89 8.05
CA ASN A 110 8.43 -16.15 8.47
C ASN A 110 8.36 -14.61 8.55
N VAL A 111 7.19 -14.00 8.76
CA VAL A 111 7.12 -12.55 8.98
C VAL A 111 7.81 -12.15 10.29
N SER A 112 8.81 -11.28 10.17
CA SER A 112 9.70 -10.81 11.24
C SER A 112 9.82 -9.28 11.25
N VAL A 113 10.29 -8.72 12.36
CA VAL A 113 10.63 -7.28 12.44
C VAL A 113 11.79 -6.98 11.49
N GLY A 114 11.67 -5.90 10.72
CA GLY A 114 12.62 -5.51 9.68
C GLY A 114 12.26 -5.99 8.28
N ASP A 115 11.30 -6.91 8.13
CA ASP A 115 10.88 -7.39 6.81
C ASP A 115 10.32 -6.24 5.97
N GLU A 116 10.73 -6.17 4.70
CA GLU A 116 10.26 -5.17 3.74
C GLU A 116 8.76 -5.34 3.46
N VAL A 117 8.04 -4.21 3.54
CA VAL A 117 6.62 -4.12 3.22
C VAL A 117 6.44 -3.16 2.05
N VAL A 118 5.83 -3.64 0.96
CA VAL A 118 5.47 -2.81 -0.20
C VAL A 118 3.98 -2.47 -0.13
N LEU A 119 3.68 -1.17 -0.09
CA LEU A 119 2.31 -0.65 -0.04
C LEU A 119 1.72 -0.47 -1.44
N PHE A 120 2.55 -0.02 -2.39
CA PHE A 120 2.28 -0.04 -3.82
C PHE A 120 3.60 -0.14 -4.58
N GLY A 121 3.56 -0.72 -5.78
CA GLY A 121 4.72 -1.08 -6.59
C GLY A 121 5.03 -2.57 -6.51
N PHE A 122 6.25 -2.95 -6.91
CA PHE A 122 6.65 -4.35 -7.07
C PHE A 122 7.37 -4.92 -5.84
N GLN A 123 7.10 -6.18 -5.53
CA GLN A 123 7.88 -7.01 -4.63
C GLN A 123 7.99 -8.42 -5.24
N TYR A 124 9.21 -8.84 -5.60
CA TYR A 124 9.46 -10.05 -6.37
C TYR A 124 8.61 -10.10 -7.67
N ASP A 125 7.79 -11.13 -7.84
CA ASP A 125 6.91 -11.37 -8.99
C ASP A 125 5.53 -10.69 -8.86
N LYS A 126 5.25 -10.01 -7.73
CA LYS A 126 3.95 -9.39 -7.47
C LYS A 126 4.01 -7.88 -7.47
N CYS A 127 2.86 -7.28 -7.74
CA CYS A 127 2.69 -5.84 -7.79
C CYS A 127 1.37 -5.44 -7.14
N ILE A 128 1.40 -4.38 -6.33
CA ILE A 128 0.19 -3.65 -5.94
C ILE A 128 0.15 -2.38 -6.80
N ARG A 129 -0.82 -2.31 -7.70
CA ARG A 129 -0.97 -1.16 -8.59
C ARG A 129 -1.60 0.01 -7.84
N ILE A 130 -1.08 1.21 -8.06
CA ILE A 130 -1.67 2.42 -7.48
C ILE A 130 -3.12 2.63 -7.95
N GLU A 131 -3.45 2.20 -9.18
CA GLU A 131 -4.81 2.30 -9.72
C GLU A 131 -5.82 1.44 -8.93
N GLU A 132 -5.39 0.29 -8.41
CA GLU A 132 -6.23 -0.56 -7.56
C GLU A 132 -6.59 0.18 -6.26
N LEU A 133 -5.58 0.77 -5.60
CA LEU A 133 -5.78 1.56 -4.39
C LEU A 133 -6.65 2.80 -4.65
N ALA A 134 -6.46 3.45 -5.81
CA ALA A 134 -7.25 4.60 -6.23
C ALA A 134 -8.73 4.21 -6.40
N SER A 135 -8.99 3.06 -7.03
CA SER A 135 -10.36 2.53 -7.16
C SER A 135 -11.00 2.25 -5.79
N ILE A 136 -10.27 1.69 -4.83
CA ILE A 136 -10.77 1.47 -3.45
C ILE A 136 -11.10 2.81 -2.77
N CYS A 137 -10.29 3.83 -3.02
CA CYS A 137 -10.45 5.17 -2.46
C CYS A 137 -11.46 6.03 -3.21
N GLN A 138 -11.99 5.57 -4.35
CA GLN A 138 -12.86 6.33 -5.25
C GLN A 138 -12.19 7.60 -5.78
N THR A 139 -10.93 7.45 -6.19
CA THR A 139 -10.13 8.52 -6.80
C THR A 139 -9.27 7.98 -7.95
N ILE A 140 -8.29 8.78 -8.40
CA ILE A 140 -7.36 8.52 -9.49
C ILE A 140 -5.93 8.39 -8.97
N ASN A 141 -5.07 7.75 -9.77
CA ASN A 141 -3.64 7.56 -9.48
C ASN A 141 -2.90 8.88 -9.19
N TYR A 142 -3.25 9.97 -9.87
CA TYR A 142 -2.69 11.31 -9.64
C TYR A 142 -2.76 11.74 -8.17
N GLU A 143 -3.92 11.58 -7.53
CA GLU A 143 -4.12 11.98 -6.13
C GLU A 143 -3.24 11.12 -5.21
N LEU A 144 -3.24 9.79 -5.40
CA LEU A 144 -2.49 8.91 -4.50
C LEU A 144 -0.97 9.11 -4.61
N ILE A 145 -0.45 9.39 -5.81
CA ILE A 145 0.99 9.65 -6.00
C ILE A 145 1.37 11.01 -5.41
N SER A 146 0.56 12.04 -5.66
CA SER A 146 0.87 13.41 -5.22
C SER A 146 0.68 13.64 -3.71
N THR A 147 -0.16 12.84 -3.04
CA THR A 147 -0.46 12.99 -1.61
C THR A 147 0.60 12.41 -0.69
N ILE A 148 1.59 11.67 -1.21
CA ILE A 148 2.72 11.17 -0.41
C ILE A 148 3.46 12.35 0.21
N GLY A 149 3.38 12.47 1.53
CA GLY A 149 3.78 13.67 2.27
C GLY A 149 5.29 13.82 2.40
N LYS A 150 5.77 15.00 2.81
CA LYS A 150 7.20 15.30 2.98
C LYS A 150 7.92 14.45 4.05
N ARG A 151 7.16 13.81 4.96
CA ARG A 151 7.69 12.88 5.97
C ARG A 151 8.31 11.63 5.37
N VAL A 152 7.86 11.23 4.17
CA VAL A 152 8.37 10.05 3.46
C VAL A 152 9.63 10.45 2.69
N PRO A 153 10.81 9.92 3.02
CA PRO A 153 12.03 10.20 2.25
C PRO A 153 11.92 9.61 0.84
N ARG A 154 12.43 10.32 -0.17
CA ARG A 154 12.52 9.82 -1.55
C ARG A 154 13.93 9.31 -1.78
N ARG A 155 14.04 8.07 -2.27
CA ARG A 155 15.30 7.50 -2.77
C ARG A 155 15.17 7.32 -4.27
N TYR A 156 16.07 7.95 -5.01
CA TYR A 156 16.13 7.86 -6.46
C TYR A 156 17.04 6.70 -6.84
N ILE A 157 16.65 5.96 -7.87
CA ILE A 157 17.38 4.82 -8.41
C ILE A 157 17.73 5.18 -9.84
N ASP A 158 19.02 5.11 -10.18
CA ASP A 158 19.46 5.14 -11.56
C ASP A 158 19.35 3.71 -12.09
N LEU A 159 18.48 3.51 -13.07
CA LEU A 159 18.24 2.23 -13.75
C LEU A 159 19.18 2.07 -14.95
#